data_AF-A0A9P3UZW9-F1
#
_entry.id   AF-A0A9P3UZW9-F1
#
_cell.length_a   1.000
_cell.length_b   1.000
_cell.length_c   1.000
_cell.angle_alpha   90.00
_cell.angle_beta   90.00
_cell.angle_gamma   90.00
#
_symmetry.space_group_name_H-M   'P 1'
#
loop_
_entity.id
_entity.type
_entity.pdbx_description
1 polymer ?
#
loop_
_entity_poly.entity_id
_entity_poly.type
_entity_poly.pdbx_seq_one_letter_code
_entity_poly.pdbx_strand_id
1 'polypeptide(L)'
;MARAMCELAHDSLLTIPGCRPFATTQPYVHAVSPVAIPEPAARIEGVPAQDDARENQMVWMFNLSVPPDRGRSDIDAYLDLEGHPEPIPFELKSATSDSVSTVRDFGPEHIAKWAHLHWLFAFYEADATTLRHCYYASPADMAAWIADKQQYVRPDEVLAQRVPQRITDEDLTEVMGPEADFSISDAKRIMKKQWKAAQYRERADLPNQRYSRSAMLEVLRERCGYVIRRGATLNNPHIAESYLIDQGLQPITKDHAARLRELVREYLANRAEQLKEGAVPAEDVVDPVILDQAAKAADTDDASA
;
A
#
# COMPACT_ATOMS: atom_id res chain seq x y z
N MET A 1 33.90 -1.03 -48.25
CA MET A 1 32.53 -1.61 -48.33
C MET A 1 31.67 -0.83 -47.35
N ALA A 2 31.17 0.33 -47.75
CA ALA A 2 29.88 0.58 -48.40
C ALA A 2 28.94 1.25 -47.36
N ARG A 3 28.97 2.58 -47.37
CA ARG A 3 27.99 3.48 -46.76
C ARG A 3 26.62 3.25 -47.40
N ALA A 4 25.56 3.24 -46.61
CA ALA A 4 24.22 3.53 -47.07
C ALA A 4 23.58 4.54 -46.10
N MET A 5 23.42 5.77 -46.59
CA MET A 5 22.57 6.81 -46.02
C MET A 5 21.12 6.52 -46.41
N CYS A 6 20.19 6.79 -45.51
CA CYS A 6 18.78 6.94 -45.87
C CYS A 6 18.22 8.14 -45.09
N GLU A 7 18.23 9.29 -45.75
CA GLU A 7 17.40 10.45 -45.41
C GLU A 7 15.98 10.19 -45.91
N LEU A 8 14.98 10.40 -45.07
CA LEU A 8 13.64 10.80 -45.51
C LEU A 8 13.05 11.78 -44.50
N ALA A 9 13.03 13.04 -44.90
CA ALA A 9 12.17 14.07 -44.35
C ALA A 9 10.75 13.87 -44.89
N HIS A 10 9.72 14.13 -44.08
CA HIS A 10 8.45 14.62 -44.57
C HIS A 10 7.74 15.47 -43.51
N ASP A 11 7.62 16.74 -43.85
CA ASP A 11 6.69 17.72 -43.30
C ASP A 11 5.26 17.18 -43.23
N SER A 12 4.58 17.41 -42.11
CA SER A 12 3.12 17.46 -42.09
C SER A 12 2.65 18.49 -41.07
N LEU A 13 2.28 19.65 -41.60
CA LEU A 13 1.63 20.76 -40.93
C LEU A 13 0.19 20.36 -40.55
N LEU A 14 -0.08 20.19 -39.26
CA LEU A 14 -1.44 20.08 -38.74
C LEU A 14 -1.98 21.47 -38.41
N THR A 15 -2.77 22.02 -39.32
CA THR A 15 -3.69 23.13 -39.07
C THR A 15 -4.88 22.65 -38.25
N ILE A 16 -5.14 23.29 -37.10
CA ILE A 16 -6.35 23.09 -36.28
C ILE A 16 -7.31 24.28 -36.51
N PRO A 17 -8.45 24.11 -37.20
CA PRO A 17 -9.51 25.12 -37.27
C PRO A 17 -10.63 24.80 -36.27
N GLY A 18 -10.95 25.71 -35.33
CA GLY A 18 -12.09 25.47 -34.44
C GLY A 18 -12.42 26.45 -33.31
N CYS A 19 -11.73 27.57 -33.13
CA CYS A 19 -12.11 28.55 -32.09
C CYS A 19 -13.43 29.25 -32.45
N ARG A 20 -14.53 28.87 -31.78
CA ARG A 20 -15.78 29.64 -31.75
C ARG A 20 -15.76 30.65 -30.58
N PRO A 21 -16.26 31.88 -30.78
CA PRO A 21 -16.28 32.91 -29.74
C PRO A 21 -17.34 32.65 -28.67
N PHE A 22 -16.97 32.90 -27.42
CA PHE A 22 -17.88 32.94 -26.27
C PHE A 22 -18.84 34.11 -26.41
N ALA A 23 -20.14 33.80 -26.49
CA ALA A 23 -21.21 34.79 -26.50
C ALA A 23 -21.60 35.19 -25.07
N THR A 24 -21.98 36.45 -25.00
CA THR A 24 -22.36 37.32 -23.88
C THR A 24 -23.45 36.81 -22.93
N THR A 25 -23.29 37.27 -21.69
CA THR A 25 -24.18 37.14 -20.52
C THR A 25 -25.56 37.78 -20.69
N GLN A 26 -26.60 37.10 -20.19
CA GLN A 26 -27.85 37.72 -19.74
C GLN A 26 -28.23 37.19 -18.34
N PRO A 27 -28.68 38.04 -17.41
CA PRO A 27 -29.14 37.61 -16.10
C PRO A 27 -30.62 37.21 -16.15
N TYR A 28 -30.94 36.00 -15.69
CA TYR A 28 -32.31 35.56 -15.50
C TYR A 28 -32.62 35.59 -14.00
N VAL A 29 -33.44 36.55 -13.58
CA VAL A 29 -33.96 36.66 -12.21
C VAL A 29 -35.35 36.03 -12.21
N HIS A 30 -35.49 34.85 -11.60
CA HIS A 30 -36.79 34.32 -11.19
C HIS A 30 -36.85 34.30 -9.67
N ALA A 31 -37.83 35.00 -9.12
CA ALA A 31 -38.20 34.91 -7.73
C ALA A 31 -38.86 33.55 -7.47
N VAL A 32 -38.24 32.73 -6.64
CA VAL A 32 -38.80 31.46 -6.16
C VAL A 32 -39.34 31.70 -4.75
N SER A 33 -40.64 31.48 -4.56
CA SER A 33 -41.28 31.50 -3.24
C SER A 33 -40.66 30.46 -2.29
N PRO A 34 -40.56 30.75 -0.99
CA PRO A 34 -39.97 29.81 -0.03
C PRO A 34 -40.88 28.60 0.16
N VAL A 35 -40.42 27.43 -0.28
CA VAL A 35 -40.97 26.13 0.10
C VAL A 35 -40.49 25.84 1.53
N ALA A 36 -41.43 25.58 2.43
CA ALA A 36 -41.14 25.17 3.79
C ALA A 36 -40.30 23.87 3.77
N ILE A 37 -39.09 23.95 4.33
CA ILE A 37 -38.20 22.79 4.50
C ILE A 37 -38.80 21.96 5.65
N PRO A 38 -39.21 20.69 5.42
CA PRO A 38 -39.61 19.82 6.52
C PRO A 38 -38.41 19.59 7.45
N GLU A 39 -38.70 19.51 8.75
CA GLU A 39 -37.71 19.26 9.80
C GLU A 39 -36.80 18.07 9.46
N PRO A 40 -35.49 18.15 9.79
CA PRO A 40 -34.58 17.04 9.52
C PRO A 40 -35.03 15.81 10.31
N ALA A 41 -35.40 14.77 9.57
CA ALA A 41 -35.59 13.44 10.12
C ALA A 41 -34.37 13.07 10.97
N ALA A 42 -34.63 12.54 12.17
CA ALA A 42 -33.61 12.05 13.09
C ALA A 42 -32.59 11.19 12.34
N ARG A 43 -31.30 11.43 12.58
CA ARG A 43 -30.19 10.60 12.08
C ARG A 43 -30.48 9.15 12.46
N ILE A 44 -30.75 8.32 11.47
CA ILE A 44 -30.64 6.87 11.62
C ILE A 44 -29.15 6.60 11.86
N GLU A 45 -28.81 6.08 13.03
CA GLU A 45 -27.45 5.64 13.34
C GLU A 45 -26.99 4.58 12.33
N GLY A 46 -25.71 4.68 11.95
CA GLY A 46 -25.11 4.18 10.71
C GLY A 46 -25.52 2.79 10.25
N VAL A 47 -26.02 2.70 9.02
CA VAL A 47 -25.91 1.48 8.22
C VAL A 47 -24.41 1.17 8.13
N PRO A 48 -23.93 -0.01 8.57
CA PRO A 48 -22.54 -0.40 8.37
C PRO A 48 -22.20 -0.22 6.89
N ALA A 49 -21.02 0.32 6.57
CA ALA A 49 -20.62 0.37 5.17
C ALA A 49 -20.68 -1.06 4.60
N GLN A 50 -21.04 -1.20 3.34
CA GLN A 50 -21.25 -2.50 2.71
C GLN A 50 -20.03 -3.43 2.85
N ASP A 51 -18.83 -2.85 2.95
CA ASP A 51 -17.58 -3.57 3.16
C ASP A 51 -17.45 -4.07 4.61
N ASP A 52 -17.77 -3.24 5.61
CA ASP A 52 -17.79 -3.61 7.02
C ASP A 52 -18.75 -4.76 7.30
N ALA A 53 -19.92 -4.77 6.64
CA ALA A 53 -20.90 -5.86 6.78
C ALA A 53 -20.34 -7.21 6.31
N ARG A 54 -19.63 -7.22 5.17
CA ARG A 54 -19.04 -8.45 4.60
C ARG A 54 -17.85 -8.94 5.43
N GLU A 55 -17.03 -8.02 5.94
CA GLU A 55 -15.93 -8.36 6.84
C GLU A 55 -16.44 -8.97 8.15
N ASN A 56 -17.45 -8.35 8.78
CA ASN A 56 -18.08 -8.87 10.00
C ASN A 56 -18.73 -10.24 9.77
N GLN A 57 -19.36 -10.46 8.61
CA GLN A 57 -19.89 -11.76 8.22
C GLN A 57 -18.78 -12.82 8.17
N MET A 58 -17.62 -12.51 7.58
CA MET A 58 -16.47 -13.42 7.57
C MET A 58 -15.97 -13.73 8.99
N VAL A 59 -15.78 -12.72 9.83
CA VAL A 59 -15.36 -12.89 11.23
C VAL A 59 -16.29 -13.86 11.96
N TRP A 60 -17.60 -13.65 11.85
CA TRP A 60 -18.59 -14.50 12.50
C TRP A 60 -18.61 -15.93 11.94
N MET A 61 -18.65 -16.09 10.61
CA MET A 61 -18.73 -17.40 9.96
C MET A 61 -17.53 -18.29 10.24
N PHE A 62 -16.34 -17.70 10.34
CA PHE A 62 -15.10 -18.42 10.61
C PHE A 62 -14.75 -18.51 12.10
N ASN A 63 -15.55 -17.88 12.97
CA ASN A 63 -15.32 -17.78 14.41
C ASN A 63 -13.92 -17.21 14.71
N LEU A 64 -13.69 -16.01 14.18
CA LEU A 64 -12.48 -15.20 14.39
C LEU A 64 -12.73 -14.13 15.45
N SER A 65 -11.67 -13.55 15.99
CA SER A 65 -11.71 -12.43 16.92
C SER A 65 -11.10 -11.17 16.29
N VAL A 66 -11.58 -9.99 16.71
CA VAL A 66 -11.07 -8.69 16.29
C VAL A 66 -10.71 -7.90 17.56
N PRO A 67 -9.52 -7.28 17.66
CA PRO A 67 -9.17 -6.46 18.80
C PRO A 67 -10.15 -5.27 18.97
N PRO A 68 -10.53 -4.92 20.22
CA PRO A 68 -11.52 -3.86 20.46
C PRO A 68 -11.03 -2.47 20.02
N ASP A 69 -9.72 -2.27 19.91
CA ASP A 69 -9.03 -1.04 19.53
C ASP A 69 -8.40 -1.10 18.13
N ARG A 70 -8.81 -2.07 17.30
CA ARG A 70 -8.28 -2.25 15.93
C ARG A 70 -8.43 -0.96 15.11
N GLY A 71 -7.30 -0.43 14.65
CA GLY A 71 -7.20 0.62 13.66
C GLY A 71 -7.35 0.09 12.23
N ARG A 72 -7.58 0.99 11.28
CA ARG A 72 -7.83 0.64 9.87
C ARG A 72 -6.65 -0.05 9.17
N SER A 73 -5.42 0.17 9.65
CA SER A 73 -4.17 -0.37 9.09
C SER A 73 -3.72 -1.68 9.74
N ASP A 74 -4.41 -2.12 10.80
CA ASP A 74 -3.99 -3.24 11.62
C ASP A 74 -4.29 -4.59 10.95
N ILE A 75 -4.13 -5.69 11.67
CA ILE A 75 -4.58 -7.01 11.22
C ILE A 75 -6.10 -7.09 11.31
N ASP A 76 -6.74 -7.64 10.30
CA ASP A 76 -8.21 -7.64 10.19
C ASP A 76 -8.86 -8.52 11.27
N ALA A 77 -8.34 -9.73 11.47
CA ALA A 77 -8.86 -10.68 12.45
C ALA A 77 -7.81 -11.69 12.91
N TYR A 78 -8.12 -12.41 13.98
CA TYR A 78 -7.29 -13.45 14.55
C TYR A 78 -8.06 -14.76 14.72
N LEU A 79 -7.37 -15.88 14.51
CA LEU A 79 -7.88 -17.21 14.80
C LEU A 79 -7.21 -17.75 16.07
N ASP A 80 -8.03 -17.98 17.10
CA ASP A 80 -7.63 -18.77 18.26
C ASP A 80 -7.72 -20.27 17.90
N LEU A 81 -6.56 -20.86 17.62
CA LEU A 81 -6.45 -22.27 17.27
C LEU A 81 -6.04 -23.09 18.49
N GLU A 82 -6.86 -24.08 18.83
CA GLU A 82 -6.59 -24.98 19.96
C GLU A 82 -5.21 -25.65 19.84
N GLY A 83 -4.40 -25.54 20.90
CA GLY A 83 -3.04 -26.07 20.94
C GLY A 83 -1.98 -25.19 20.30
N HIS A 84 -2.35 -24.07 19.66
CA HIS A 84 -1.41 -23.06 19.18
C HIS A 84 -1.18 -21.99 20.26
N PRO A 85 0.08 -21.58 20.53
CA PRO A 85 0.40 -20.71 21.66
C PRO A 85 -0.08 -19.26 21.48
N GLU A 86 -0.20 -18.79 20.25
CA GLU A 86 -0.55 -17.40 19.91
C GLU A 86 -1.72 -17.35 18.91
N PRO A 87 -2.54 -16.29 18.93
CA PRO A 87 -3.57 -16.10 17.91
C PRO A 87 -2.95 -15.92 16.52
N ILE A 88 -3.55 -16.58 15.52
CA ILE A 88 -3.02 -16.58 14.15
C ILE A 88 -3.62 -15.38 13.39
N PRO A 89 -2.81 -14.48 12.81
CA PRO A 89 -3.31 -13.28 12.16
C PRO A 89 -3.87 -13.57 10.76
N PHE A 90 -4.99 -12.93 10.44
CA PHE A 90 -5.68 -13.03 9.16
C PHE A 90 -5.87 -11.66 8.50
N GLU A 91 -5.63 -11.62 7.19
CA GLU A 91 -6.13 -10.58 6.29
C GLU A 91 -7.45 -11.05 5.67
N LEU A 92 -8.47 -10.19 5.68
CA LEU A 92 -9.80 -10.48 5.15
C LEU A 92 -10.05 -9.63 3.89
N LYS A 93 -10.42 -10.28 2.80
CA LYS A 93 -10.80 -9.59 1.55
C LYS A 93 -12.13 -10.11 1.03
N SER A 94 -12.91 -9.22 0.43
CA SER A 94 -14.15 -9.60 -0.25
C SER A 94 -14.34 -8.87 -1.56
N ALA A 95 -15.08 -9.47 -2.48
CA ALA A 95 -15.46 -8.88 -3.76
C ALA A 95 -16.83 -9.36 -4.23
N THR A 96 -17.48 -8.55 -5.07
CA THR A 96 -18.68 -8.89 -5.86
C THR A 96 -18.33 -9.25 -7.31
N SER A 97 -17.04 -9.31 -7.61
CA SER A 97 -16.47 -9.69 -8.90
C SER A 97 -15.44 -10.78 -8.68
N ASP A 98 -14.91 -11.37 -9.75
CA ASP A 98 -13.93 -12.46 -9.66
C ASP A 98 -12.50 -11.96 -9.37
N SER A 99 -12.37 -10.79 -8.73
CA SER A 99 -11.10 -10.26 -8.24
C SER A 99 -11.28 -9.38 -7.02
N VAL A 100 -10.38 -9.52 -6.05
CA VAL A 100 -10.30 -8.67 -4.86
C VAL A 100 -9.24 -7.60 -5.03
N SER A 101 -9.58 -6.36 -4.65
CA SER A 101 -8.61 -5.29 -4.43
C SER A 101 -7.87 -5.50 -3.11
N THR A 102 -6.63 -5.03 -3.00
CA THR A 102 -5.81 -5.22 -1.80
C THR A 102 -5.60 -3.91 -1.03
N VAL A 103 -4.63 -3.09 -1.44
CA VAL A 103 -4.26 -1.84 -0.77
C VAL A 103 -3.73 -0.82 -1.76
N ARG A 104 -3.94 0.47 -1.48
CA ARG A 104 -3.25 1.56 -2.20
C ARG A 104 -1.78 1.60 -1.78
N ASP A 105 -0.92 2.05 -2.69
CA ASP A 105 0.49 2.23 -2.41
C ASP A 105 1.18 0.96 -1.86
N PHE A 106 0.90 -0.21 -2.47
CA PHE A 106 1.54 -1.47 -2.12
C PHE A 106 3.07 -1.37 -2.28
N GLY A 107 3.82 -1.72 -1.25
CA GLY A 107 5.27 -1.51 -1.19
C GLY A 107 5.95 -2.37 -0.13
N PRO A 108 7.21 -2.08 0.24
CA PRO A 108 8.02 -2.92 1.12
C PRO A 108 7.36 -3.30 2.45
N GLU A 109 6.68 -2.36 3.12
CA GLU A 109 5.98 -2.64 4.37
C GLU A 109 4.85 -3.67 4.21
N HIS A 110 4.07 -3.56 3.12
CA HIS A 110 3.01 -4.50 2.81
C HIS A 110 3.58 -5.88 2.47
N ILE A 111 4.67 -5.93 1.71
CA ILE A 111 5.36 -7.19 1.39
C ILE A 111 5.81 -7.89 2.68
N ALA A 112 6.45 -7.15 3.59
CA ALA A 112 6.92 -7.69 4.87
C ALA A 112 5.75 -8.11 5.79
N LYS A 113 4.71 -7.26 5.91
CA LYS A 113 3.51 -7.55 6.70
C LYS A 113 2.82 -8.83 6.21
N TRP A 114 2.60 -8.93 4.89
CA TRP A 114 1.73 -9.96 4.31
C TRP A 114 2.41 -11.30 4.07
N ALA A 115 3.74 -11.36 4.08
CA ALA A 115 4.50 -12.60 3.86
C ALA A 115 4.08 -13.73 4.80
N HIS A 116 3.66 -13.41 6.02
CA HIS A 116 3.31 -14.42 7.04
C HIS A 116 1.84 -14.39 7.46
N LEU A 117 0.98 -13.65 6.73
CA LEU A 117 -0.46 -13.63 7.04
C LEU A 117 -1.18 -14.80 6.40
N HIS A 118 -2.19 -15.27 7.11
CA HIS A 118 -3.22 -16.11 6.52
C HIS A 118 -4.28 -15.23 5.85
N TRP A 119 -4.89 -15.73 4.78
CA TRP A 119 -5.85 -14.95 4.01
C TRP A 119 -7.19 -15.66 3.93
N LEU A 120 -8.27 -14.88 4.05
CA LEU A 120 -9.62 -15.30 3.68
C LEU A 120 -10.14 -14.39 2.59
N PHE A 121 -10.63 -15.01 1.52
CA PHE A 121 -11.25 -14.33 0.39
C PHE A 121 -12.71 -14.72 0.31
N ALA A 122 -13.64 -13.77 0.37
CA ALA A 122 -15.07 -14.02 0.23
C ALA A 122 -15.60 -13.44 -1.09
N PHE A 123 -16.23 -14.27 -1.91
CA PHE A 123 -16.83 -13.87 -3.17
C PHE A 123 -18.35 -13.83 -3.04
N TYR A 124 -18.93 -12.68 -3.37
CA TYR A 124 -20.36 -12.42 -3.27
C TYR A 124 -20.98 -12.31 -4.66
N GLU A 125 -22.28 -12.48 -4.73
CA GLU A 125 -23.07 -12.09 -5.89
C GLU A 125 -23.04 -10.57 -6.10
N ALA A 126 -23.53 -10.12 -7.26
CA ALA A 126 -23.60 -8.69 -7.59
C ALA A 126 -24.48 -7.87 -6.61
N ASP A 127 -25.34 -8.53 -5.83
CA ASP A 127 -26.14 -7.92 -4.78
C ASP A 127 -25.34 -7.56 -3.50
N ALA A 128 -24.07 -8.00 -3.43
CA ALA A 128 -23.14 -7.80 -2.32
C ALA A 128 -23.57 -8.32 -0.94
N THR A 129 -24.60 -9.17 -0.89
CA THR A 129 -25.16 -9.73 0.35
C THR A 129 -25.23 -11.24 0.32
N THR A 130 -25.36 -11.83 -0.87
CA THR A 130 -25.38 -13.27 -1.07
C THR A 130 -23.95 -13.77 -1.25
N LEU A 131 -23.42 -14.46 -0.22
CA LEU A 131 -22.12 -15.10 -0.30
C LEU A 131 -22.18 -16.30 -1.26
N ARG A 132 -21.29 -16.35 -2.25
CA ARG A 132 -21.11 -17.49 -3.16
C ARG A 132 -20.28 -18.57 -2.48
N HIS A 133 -19.05 -18.19 -2.09
CA HIS A 133 -18.07 -19.07 -1.46
C HIS A 133 -16.90 -18.26 -0.89
N CYS A 134 -16.08 -18.93 -0.08
CA CYS A 134 -14.83 -18.38 0.43
C CYS A 134 -13.63 -19.22 0.00
N TYR A 135 -12.44 -18.64 -0.01
CA TYR A 135 -11.18 -19.39 -0.05
C TYR A 135 -10.34 -19.05 1.18
N TYR A 136 -9.59 -20.04 1.64
CA TYR A 136 -8.47 -19.85 2.54
C TYR A 136 -7.18 -20.00 1.74
N ALA A 137 -6.25 -19.05 1.90
CA ALA A 137 -4.89 -19.17 1.41
C ALA A 137 -3.91 -19.03 2.58
N SER A 138 -3.00 -19.98 2.70
CA SER A 138 -1.90 -19.92 3.67
C SER A 138 -0.81 -18.94 3.21
N PRO A 139 0.13 -18.58 4.08
CA PRO A 139 1.33 -17.83 3.68
C PRO A 139 2.05 -18.44 2.48
N ALA A 140 2.20 -19.77 2.45
CA ALA A 140 2.83 -20.48 1.33
C ALA A 140 2.06 -20.31 0.01
N ASP A 141 0.72 -20.35 0.05
CA ASP A 141 -0.12 -20.17 -1.15
C ASP A 141 -0.05 -18.74 -1.70
N MET A 142 0.22 -17.75 -0.84
CA MET A 142 0.34 -16.35 -1.24
C MET A 142 1.77 -15.94 -1.62
N ALA A 143 2.78 -16.75 -1.28
CA ALA A 143 4.19 -16.43 -1.48
C ALA A 143 4.52 -16.08 -2.94
N ALA A 144 4.00 -16.82 -3.90
CA ALA A 144 4.26 -16.58 -5.33
C ALA A 144 3.66 -15.25 -5.81
N TRP A 145 2.42 -14.93 -5.42
CA TRP A 145 1.83 -13.63 -5.77
C TRP A 145 2.58 -12.47 -5.12
N ILE A 146 2.97 -12.60 -3.84
CA ILE A 146 3.74 -11.57 -3.14
C ILE A 146 5.12 -11.38 -3.81
N ALA A 147 5.80 -12.48 -4.16
CA ALA A 147 7.09 -12.44 -4.84
C ALA A 147 7.02 -11.74 -6.21
N ASP A 148 5.94 -11.97 -6.98
CA ASP A 148 5.70 -11.27 -8.24
C ASP A 148 5.53 -9.76 -8.03
N LYS A 149 4.73 -9.33 -7.04
CA LYS A 149 4.57 -7.90 -6.72
C LYS A 149 5.86 -7.29 -6.17
N GLN A 150 6.62 -8.06 -5.39
CA GLN A 150 7.95 -7.67 -4.94
C GLN A 150 8.89 -7.42 -6.13
N GLN A 151 8.93 -8.33 -7.09
CA GLN A 151 9.75 -8.18 -8.29
C GLN A 151 9.37 -6.94 -9.10
N TYR A 152 8.07 -6.61 -9.15
CA TYR A 152 7.58 -5.41 -9.83
C TYR A 152 8.11 -4.11 -9.20
N VAL A 153 8.03 -3.95 -7.88
CA VAL A 153 8.45 -2.71 -7.19
C VAL A 153 9.97 -2.60 -6.99
N ARG A 154 10.67 -3.74 -7.02
CA ARG A 154 12.10 -3.83 -6.69
C ARG A 154 13.02 -2.86 -7.46
N PRO A 155 12.89 -2.63 -8.77
CA PRO A 155 13.80 -1.71 -9.48
C PRO A 155 13.80 -0.31 -8.87
N ASP A 156 12.63 0.20 -8.50
CA ASP A 156 12.48 1.53 -7.94
C ASP A 156 12.99 1.60 -6.50
N GLU A 157 12.85 0.52 -5.73
CA GLU A 157 13.46 0.41 -4.40
C GLU A 157 14.99 0.44 -4.45
N VAL A 158 15.59 -0.20 -5.45
CA VAL A 158 17.05 -0.12 -5.69
C VAL A 158 17.46 1.30 -6.07
N LEU A 159 16.67 1.99 -6.89
CA LEU A 159 16.93 3.39 -7.23
C LEU A 159 16.83 4.29 -5.99
N ALA A 160 15.85 4.05 -5.12
CA ALA A 160 15.69 4.80 -3.88
C ALA A 160 16.88 4.65 -2.93
N GLN A 161 17.63 3.56 -2.98
CA GLN A 161 18.87 3.38 -2.22
C GLN A 161 20.07 4.06 -2.89
N ARG A 162 20.19 3.91 -4.22
CA ARG A 162 21.42 4.25 -4.94
C ARG A 162 21.48 5.68 -5.45
N VAL A 163 20.36 6.23 -5.91
CA VAL A 163 20.30 7.57 -6.51
C VAL A 163 20.65 8.67 -5.48
N PRO A 164 20.15 8.64 -4.23
CA PRO A 164 20.55 9.62 -3.23
C PRO A 164 22.06 9.73 -3.03
N GLN A 165 22.77 8.60 -3.08
CA GLN A 165 24.23 8.57 -2.90
C GLN A 165 25.00 9.24 -4.05
N ARG A 166 24.33 9.54 -5.16
CA ARG A 166 24.90 10.29 -6.29
C ARG A 166 24.74 11.79 -6.16
N ILE A 167 23.89 12.26 -5.26
CA ILE A 167 23.72 13.70 -4.99
C ILE A 167 24.99 14.21 -4.32
N THR A 168 25.53 15.30 -4.83
CA THR A 168 26.78 15.93 -4.41
C THR A 168 26.54 17.32 -3.83
N ASP A 169 27.62 17.95 -3.37
CA ASP A 169 27.59 19.33 -2.88
C ASP A 169 27.20 20.35 -3.98
N GLU A 170 27.50 20.05 -5.24
CA GLU A 170 27.11 20.88 -6.38
C GLU A 170 25.58 20.91 -6.52
N ASP A 171 24.93 19.75 -6.41
CA ASP A 171 23.47 19.64 -6.41
C ASP A 171 22.84 20.40 -5.23
N LEU A 172 23.47 20.34 -4.04
CA LEU A 172 23.03 21.12 -2.89
C LEU A 172 23.14 22.63 -3.16
N THR A 173 24.21 23.07 -3.81
CA THR A 173 24.39 24.48 -4.22
C THR A 173 23.26 24.93 -5.13
N GLU A 174 22.92 24.11 -6.13
CA GLU A 174 21.87 24.44 -7.08
C GLU A 174 20.50 24.53 -6.40
N VAL A 175 20.21 23.63 -5.45
CA VAL A 175 18.91 23.57 -4.78
C VAL A 175 18.76 24.63 -3.68
N MET A 176 19.82 24.86 -2.89
CA MET A 176 19.74 25.64 -1.65
C MET A 176 20.62 26.90 -1.63
N GLY A 177 21.62 26.97 -2.51
CA GLY A 177 22.61 28.05 -2.55
C GLY A 177 23.99 27.68 -1.97
N PRO A 178 24.98 28.59 -2.09
CA PRO A 178 26.37 28.37 -1.69
C PRO A 178 26.63 28.62 -0.20
N GLU A 179 25.61 28.74 0.63
CA GLU A 179 25.74 29.01 2.06
C GLU A 179 26.55 27.89 2.77
N ALA A 180 27.31 28.31 3.78
CA ALA A 180 28.15 27.40 4.58
C ALA A 180 27.35 26.67 5.68
N ASP A 181 26.24 27.27 6.12
CA ASP A 181 25.34 26.71 7.11
C ASP A 181 23.87 27.06 6.82
N PHE A 182 22.97 26.27 7.40
CA PHE A 182 21.54 26.34 7.10
C PHE A 182 20.69 26.27 8.37
N SER A 183 19.48 26.82 8.31
CA SER A 183 18.54 26.80 9.42
C SER A 183 17.63 25.56 9.41
N ILE A 184 16.94 25.32 10.53
CA ILE A 184 15.80 24.37 10.55
C ILE A 184 14.72 24.71 9.51
N SER A 185 14.52 25.99 9.20
CA SER A 185 13.55 26.40 8.19
C SER A 185 13.95 25.87 6.81
N ASP A 186 15.24 25.89 6.50
CA ASP A 186 15.80 25.38 5.24
C ASP A 186 15.65 23.85 5.15
N ALA A 187 15.97 23.12 6.23
CA ALA A 187 15.72 21.69 6.31
C ALA A 187 14.23 21.35 6.11
N LYS A 188 13.32 22.14 6.70
CA LYS A 188 11.87 21.99 6.52
C LYS A 188 11.39 22.26 5.09
N ARG A 189 12.06 23.15 4.34
CA ARG A 189 11.74 23.38 2.91
C ARG A 189 12.04 22.14 2.07
N ILE A 190 13.15 21.46 2.35
CA ILE A 190 13.51 20.19 1.68
C ILE A 190 12.58 19.05 2.13
N MET A 191 12.48 18.81 3.44
CA MET A 191 11.75 17.67 4.00
C MET A 191 10.23 17.84 4.02
N LYS A 192 9.71 19.04 3.74
CA LYS A 192 8.27 19.36 3.70
C LYS A 192 7.51 18.88 4.96
N LYS A 193 8.10 19.09 6.14
CA LYS A 193 7.55 18.70 7.46
C LYS A 193 7.42 17.19 7.70
N GLN A 194 8.19 16.35 6.99
CA GLN A 194 8.15 14.90 7.20
C GLN A 194 8.79 14.43 8.50
N TRP A 195 9.78 15.16 9.00
CA TRP A 195 10.31 14.90 10.33
C TRP A 195 9.45 15.52 11.43
N LYS A 196 9.41 14.85 12.58
CA LYS A 196 8.93 15.43 13.84
C LYS A 196 9.81 16.62 14.25
N ALA A 197 9.27 17.53 15.05
CA ALA A 197 10.00 18.72 15.50
C ALA A 197 11.27 18.40 16.32
N ALA A 198 11.33 17.24 16.97
CA ALA A 198 12.52 16.75 17.67
C ALA A 198 13.62 16.32 16.69
N GLN A 199 13.28 15.55 15.66
CA GLN A 199 14.21 15.08 14.64
C GLN A 199 14.94 16.22 13.90
N TYR A 200 14.26 17.33 13.60
CA TYR A 200 14.93 18.52 13.05
C TYR A 200 15.98 19.11 14.01
N ARG A 201 15.76 19.03 15.33
CA ARG A 201 16.71 19.57 16.31
C ARG A 201 17.88 18.62 16.52
N GLU A 202 17.60 17.33 16.56
CA GLU A 202 18.58 16.27 16.79
C GLU A 202 19.55 16.08 15.62
N ARG A 203 19.08 16.31 14.39
CA ARG A 203 19.90 16.19 13.17
C ARG A 203 20.71 17.45 12.83
N ALA A 204 20.49 18.56 13.55
CA ALA A 204 21.31 19.75 13.42
C ALA A 204 22.65 19.54 14.13
N ASP A 205 23.76 19.69 13.40
CA ASP A 205 25.11 19.36 13.87
C ASP A 205 25.93 20.60 14.29
N LEU A 206 25.39 21.80 14.10
CA LEU A 206 26.02 23.06 14.50
C LEU A 206 25.30 23.73 15.69
N PRO A 207 25.98 24.65 16.40
CA PRO A 207 25.35 25.45 17.46
C PRO A 207 24.08 26.17 17.00
N ASN A 208 23.20 26.47 17.95
CA ASN A 208 21.93 27.14 17.71
C ASN A 208 20.98 26.39 16.75
N GLN A 209 21.07 25.06 16.72
CA GLN A 209 20.24 24.19 15.87
C GLN A 209 20.37 24.55 14.38
N ARG A 210 21.62 24.75 13.94
CA ARG A 210 21.95 24.96 12.53
C ARG A 210 22.53 23.68 11.94
N TYR A 211 22.45 23.56 10.63
CA TYR A 211 23.01 22.46 9.87
C TYR A 211 24.25 22.93 9.15
N SER A 212 25.33 22.15 9.25
CA SER A 212 26.44 22.27 8.32
C SER A 212 25.99 21.88 6.92
N ARG A 213 26.81 22.24 5.94
CA ARG A 213 26.62 21.83 4.56
C ARG A 213 26.60 20.32 4.36
N SER A 214 27.45 19.60 5.09
CA SER A 214 27.46 18.13 5.08
C SER A 214 26.14 17.55 5.61
N ALA A 215 25.63 18.07 6.73
CA ALA A 215 24.35 17.61 7.27
C ALA A 215 23.17 17.96 6.36
N MET A 216 23.19 19.13 5.72
CA MET A 216 22.15 19.52 4.77
C MET A 216 22.18 18.69 3.47
N LEU A 217 23.37 18.27 3.02
CA LEU A 217 23.48 17.33 1.91
C LEU A 217 22.79 16.00 2.26
N GLU A 218 22.99 15.47 3.47
CA GLU A 218 22.28 14.26 3.92
C GLU A 218 20.76 14.46 3.99
N VAL A 219 20.28 15.62 4.42
CA VAL A 219 18.83 15.96 4.38
C VAL A 219 18.30 15.89 2.94
N LEU A 220 19.04 16.44 1.97
CA LEU A 220 18.67 16.40 0.55
C LEU A 220 18.68 14.97 0.00
N ARG A 221 19.68 14.16 0.36
CA ARG A 221 19.78 12.74 0.00
C ARG A 221 18.58 11.96 0.54
N GLU A 222 18.28 12.12 1.83
CA GLU A 222 17.15 11.46 2.45
C GLU A 222 15.83 11.83 1.76
N ARG A 223 15.65 13.12 1.45
CA ARG A 223 14.47 13.59 0.72
C ARG A 223 14.34 12.97 -0.67
N CYS A 224 15.44 12.88 -1.41
CA CYS A 224 15.45 12.22 -2.72
C CYS A 224 15.00 10.76 -2.58
N GLY A 225 15.60 10.01 -1.65
CA GLY A 225 15.24 8.62 -1.38
C GLY A 225 13.77 8.47 -1.00
N TYR A 226 13.27 9.35 -0.13
CA TYR A 226 11.85 9.37 0.25
C TYR A 226 10.92 9.53 -0.96
N VAL A 227 11.20 10.51 -1.84
CA VAL A 227 10.33 10.79 -2.99
C VAL A 227 10.28 9.61 -3.94
N ILE A 228 11.42 8.95 -4.18
CA ILE A 228 11.48 7.75 -5.01
C ILE A 228 10.68 6.63 -4.37
N ARG A 229 10.86 6.32 -3.07
CA ARG A 229 10.08 5.28 -2.37
C ARG A 229 8.59 5.50 -2.45
N ARG A 230 8.12 6.73 -2.29
CA ARG A 230 6.70 7.06 -2.41
C ARG A 230 6.14 6.79 -3.81
N GLY A 231 6.98 6.89 -4.85
CA GLY A 231 6.62 6.58 -6.23
C GLY A 231 6.87 5.12 -6.63
N ALA A 232 7.62 4.36 -5.83
CA ALA A 232 7.99 2.97 -6.09
C ALA A 232 6.86 1.97 -5.79
N THR A 233 5.71 2.45 -5.29
CA THR A 233 4.61 1.62 -4.88
C THR A 233 3.73 1.20 -6.06
N LEU A 234 3.09 0.04 -5.91
CA LEU A 234 2.09 -0.46 -6.84
C LEU A 234 0.69 -0.07 -6.34
N ASN A 235 -0.04 0.71 -7.14
CA ASN A 235 -1.37 1.15 -6.73
C ASN A 235 -2.42 0.05 -6.89
N ASN A 236 -3.00 -0.38 -5.78
CA ASN A 236 -4.15 -1.30 -5.71
C ASN A 236 -3.99 -2.56 -6.56
N PRO A 237 -2.94 -3.39 -6.32
CA PRO A 237 -2.84 -4.66 -7.01
C PRO A 237 -4.03 -5.54 -6.68
N HIS A 238 -4.49 -6.26 -7.69
CA HIS A 238 -5.64 -7.15 -7.61
C HIS A 238 -5.20 -8.60 -7.52
N ILE A 239 -5.93 -9.40 -6.74
CA ILE A 239 -5.82 -10.85 -6.73
C ILE A 239 -7.04 -11.38 -7.45
N ALA A 240 -6.83 -12.04 -8.59
CA ALA A 240 -7.92 -12.67 -9.35
C ALA A 240 -8.31 -14.00 -8.68
N GLU A 241 -9.58 -14.38 -8.76
CA GLU A 241 -10.05 -15.68 -8.28
C GLU A 241 -9.31 -16.83 -8.99
N SER A 242 -8.99 -16.65 -10.27
CA SER A 242 -8.21 -17.62 -11.04
C SER A 242 -6.87 -17.95 -10.40
N TYR A 243 -6.19 -16.98 -9.77
CA TYR A 243 -4.95 -17.25 -9.04
C TYR A 243 -5.17 -18.27 -7.91
N LEU A 244 -6.26 -18.13 -7.15
CA LEU A 244 -6.61 -19.03 -6.05
C LEU A 244 -6.91 -20.44 -6.58
N ILE A 245 -7.61 -20.53 -7.71
CA ILE A 245 -7.90 -21.80 -8.39
C ILE A 245 -6.62 -22.45 -8.92
N ASP A 246 -5.71 -21.66 -9.50
CA ASP A 246 -4.43 -22.13 -10.04
C ASP A 246 -3.48 -22.63 -8.94
N GLN A 247 -3.60 -22.09 -7.71
CA GLN A 247 -2.95 -22.65 -6.51
C GLN A 247 -3.60 -23.93 -6.00
N GLY A 248 -4.68 -24.41 -6.64
CA GLY A 248 -5.40 -25.62 -6.24
C GLY A 248 -6.32 -25.43 -5.03
N LEU A 249 -6.57 -24.19 -4.59
CA LEU A 249 -7.41 -23.91 -3.44
C LEU A 249 -8.85 -24.31 -3.71
N GLN A 250 -9.48 -24.93 -2.72
CA GLN A 250 -10.86 -25.39 -2.81
C GLN A 250 -11.81 -24.41 -2.14
N PRO A 251 -12.98 -24.13 -2.76
CA PRO A 251 -13.95 -23.21 -2.16
C PRO A 251 -14.55 -23.82 -0.88
N ILE A 252 -14.62 -23.00 0.16
CA ILE A 252 -15.33 -23.25 1.40
C ILE A 252 -16.75 -22.71 1.24
N THR A 253 -17.72 -23.62 1.22
CA THR A 253 -19.16 -23.29 1.06
C THR A 253 -20.00 -23.68 2.26
N LYS A 254 -19.42 -24.44 3.20
CA LYS A 254 -20.07 -24.97 4.41
C LYS A 254 -19.04 -25.23 5.49
N ASP A 255 -19.52 -25.40 6.73
CA ASP A 255 -18.70 -25.73 7.90
C ASP A 255 -17.48 -24.81 8.06
N HIS A 256 -17.65 -23.53 7.70
CA HIS A 256 -16.60 -22.53 7.49
C HIS A 256 -15.55 -22.52 8.60
N ALA A 257 -15.98 -22.35 9.85
CA ALA A 257 -15.11 -22.35 11.02
C ALA A 257 -14.32 -23.65 11.22
N ALA A 258 -14.94 -24.81 11.01
CA ALA A 258 -14.28 -26.11 11.16
C ALA A 258 -13.29 -26.35 10.03
N ARG A 259 -13.70 -26.09 8.78
CA ARG A 259 -12.87 -26.27 7.59
C ARG A 259 -11.63 -25.38 7.61
N LEU A 260 -11.76 -24.12 8.05
CA LEU A 260 -10.62 -23.23 8.22
C LEU A 260 -9.60 -23.80 9.21
N ARG A 261 -10.05 -24.28 10.37
CA ARG A 261 -9.16 -24.83 11.40
C ARG A 261 -8.44 -26.08 10.92
N GLU A 262 -9.07 -26.92 10.11
CA GLU A 262 -8.40 -28.05 9.44
C GLU A 262 -7.28 -27.58 8.53
N LEU A 263 -7.58 -26.65 7.60
CA LEU A 263 -6.64 -26.13 6.62
C LEU A 263 -5.44 -25.41 7.28
N VAL A 264 -5.69 -24.64 8.33
CA VAL A 264 -4.62 -23.97 9.09
C VAL A 264 -3.73 -25.00 9.80
N ARG A 265 -4.30 -26.03 10.43
CA ARG A 265 -3.50 -27.10 11.07
C ARG A 265 -2.65 -27.86 10.06
N GLU A 266 -3.21 -28.16 8.89
CA GLU A 266 -2.50 -28.82 7.80
C GLU A 266 -1.30 -27.99 7.35
N TYR A 267 -1.49 -26.70 7.10
CA TYR A 267 -0.40 -25.78 6.76
C TYR A 267 0.68 -25.75 7.86
N LEU A 268 0.29 -25.56 9.13
CA LEU A 268 1.25 -25.48 10.23
C LEU A 268 2.05 -26.77 10.41
N ALA A 269 1.41 -27.94 10.24
CA ALA A 269 2.07 -29.23 10.31
C ALA A 269 3.08 -29.40 9.16
N ASN A 270 2.68 -29.07 7.93
CA ASN A 270 3.54 -29.15 6.75
C ASN A 270 4.74 -28.20 6.88
N ARG A 271 4.50 -26.96 7.31
CA ARG A 271 5.57 -25.97 7.54
C ARG A 271 6.53 -26.43 8.63
N ALA A 272 6.03 -26.96 9.74
CA ALA A 272 6.87 -27.48 10.80
C ALA A 272 7.75 -28.65 10.31
N GLU A 273 7.25 -29.49 9.40
CA GLU A 273 8.05 -30.57 8.82
C GLU A 273 9.14 -30.04 7.88
N GLN A 274 8.82 -29.10 6.99
CA GLN A 274 9.80 -28.45 6.13
C GLN A 274 10.96 -27.84 6.93
N LEU A 275 10.65 -27.18 8.05
CA LEU A 275 11.65 -26.58 8.93
C LEU A 275 12.53 -27.64 9.62
N LYS A 276 11.96 -28.79 10.02
CA LYS A 276 12.76 -29.91 10.57
C LYS A 276 13.70 -30.51 9.53
N GLU A 277 13.30 -30.53 8.26
CA GLU A 277 14.11 -30.97 7.14
C GLU A 277 15.18 -29.94 6.73
N GLY A 278 15.17 -28.76 7.34
CA GLY A 278 16.10 -27.67 7.03
C GLY A 278 15.76 -26.94 5.72
N ALA A 279 14.55 -27.11 5.20
CA ALA A 279 14.06 -26.30 4.09
C ALA A 279 13.77 -24.88 4.57
N VAL A 280 13.95 -23.91 3.67
CA VAL A 280 13.51 -22.52 3.86
C VAL A 280 12.17 -22.37 3.12
N PRO A 281 11.05 -22.21 3.83
CA PRO A 281 9.75 -21.99 3.20
C PRO A 281 9.76 -20.78 2.27
N ALA A 282 8.98 -20.83 1.19
CA ALA A 282 9.00 -19.79 0.16
C ALA A 282 8.57 -18.42 0.71
N GLU A 283 7.61 -18.42 1.63
CA GLU A 283 7.14 -17.23 2.35
C GLU A 283 8.19 -16.60 3.28
N ASP A 284 9.26 -17.32 3.62
CA ASP A 284 10.38 -16.80 4.42
C ASP A 284 11.51 -16.23 3.55
N VAL A 285 11.42 -16.37 2.22
CA VAL A 285 12.41 -15.83 1.28
C VAL A 285 12.11 -14.37 1.00
N VAL A 286 12.76 -13.47 1.73
CA VAL A 286 12.59 -12.02 1.56
C VAL A 286 13.80 -11.40 0.85
N ASP A 287 13.55 -10.49 -0.09
CA ASP A 287 14.63 -9.74 -0.74
C ASP A 287 15.28 -8.78 0.28
N PRO A 288 16.61 -8.80 0.45
CA PRO A 288 17.29 -7.95 1.43
C PRO A 288 17.08 -6.44 1.17
N VAL A 289 16.87 -6.03 -0.09
CA VAL A 289 16.53 -4.64 -0.43
C VAL A 289 15.18 -4.27 0.18
N ILE A 290 14.21 -5.18 0.12
CA ILE A 290 12.86 -4.96 0.63
C ILE A 290 12.84 -4.93 2.15
N LEU A 291 13.56 -5.85 2.80
CA LEU A 291 13.70 -5.83 4.26
C LEU A 291 14.32 -4.53 4.78
N ASP A 292 15.40 -4.07 4.16
CA ASP A 292 16.05 -2.80 4.51
C ASP A 292 15.10 -1.60 4.34
N GLN A 293 14.26 -1.61 3.30
CA GLN A 293 13.30 -0.52 3.07
C GLN A 293 12.09 -0.58 3.98
N ALA A 294 11.56 -1.76 4.29
CA ALA A 294 10.49 -1.93 5.26
C ALA A 294 10.91 -1.43 6.65
N ALA A 295 12.15 -1.74 7.07
CA ALA A 295 12.69 -1.23 8.33
C ALA A 295 12.78 0.31 8.36
N LYS A 296 13.19 0.93 7.24
CA LYS A 296 13.30 2.40 7.13
C LYS A 296 11.95 3.11 7.08
N ALA A 297 10.94 2.47 6.49
CA ALA A 297 9.62 3.07 6.35
C ALA A 297 8.90 3.16 7.72
N ALA A 298 9.04 2.12 8.55
CA ALA A 298 8.53 2.09 9.93
C ALA A 298 9.06 3.24 10.81
N ASP A 299 10.28 3.72 10.55
CA ASP A 299 10.88 4.86 11.28
C ASP A 299 10.32 6.23 10.82
N THR A 300 9.65 6.30 9.66
CA THR A 300 9.24 7.57 9.03
C THR A 300 7.74 7.87 9.09
N ASP A 301 6.88 6.86 9.22
CA ASP A 301 5.43 7.04 9.02
C ASP A 301 4.64 7.57 10.23
N ASP A 302 5.33 7.93 11.30
CA ASP A 302 4.71 8.40 12.54
C ASP A 302 4.57 9.95 12.61
N ALA A 303 4.67 10.65 11.47
CA ALA A 303 4.65 12.12 11.41
C ALA A 303 3.44 12.74 10.68
N SER A 304 2.51 11.94 10.16
CA SER A 304 1.32 12.45 9.46
C SER A 304 -0.02 11.78 9.82
N ALA A 305 -0.10 11.11 10.99
CA ALA A 305 -1.38 10.84 11.64
C ALA A 305 -1.81 12.04 12.49
#